data_AF-A0A2A5FNR6-F1
#
_entry.id   AF-A0A2A5FNR6-F1
#
_cell.length_a   1.000
_cell.length_b   1.000
_cell.length_c   1.000
_cell.angle_alpha   90.00
_cell.angle_beta   90.00
_cell.angle_gamma   90.00
#
_symmetry.space_group_name_H-M   'P 1'
#
loop_
_entity.id
_entity.type
_entity.pdbx_description
1 polymer ?
#
loop_
_entity_poly.entity_id
_entity_poly.type
_entity_poly.pdbx_seq_one_letter_code
_entity_poly.pdbx_strand_id
1 'polypeptide(L)'
;RERTTKVKFKAKETLTADLLSMKMGDVDARNFQKLLGELHGRFVAPLYAFTFATIAMLFMASPQSTRTGRSFAVLAAIVGSVIVRGLGFAAEGLAETSAVGTVALYVLPLGTTLLCLILLWQNVRLDFAQRLADKMVNVVDGLKSKYLRKDHNQQMPLS
;
A
#
# COMPACT_ATOMS: atom_id res chain seq x y z
N ARG A 1 -33.58 -39.34 6.82
CA ARG A 1 -33.53 -38.21 5.86
C ARG A 1 -32.67 -37.12 6.49
N GLU A 2 -31.36 -37.32 6.48
CA GLU A 2 -30.41 -36.38 7.09
C GLU A 2 -30.35 -35.13 6.21
N ARG A 3 -30.72 -33.98 6.78
CA ARG A 3 -30.46 -32.69 6.14
C ARG A 3 -28.95 -32.48 6.22
N THR A 4 -28.24 -32.75 5.13
CA THR A 4 -26.91 -32.17 4.88
C THR A 4 -27.11 -30.66 4.76
N THR A 5 -27.17 -29.97 5.90
CA THR A 5 -27.05 -28.51 5.95
C THR A 5 -25.72 -28.20 5.28
N LYS A 6 -25.77 -27.71 4.02
CA LYS A 6 -24.61 -27.12 3.37
C LYS A 6 -24.19 -25.95 4.25
N VAL A 7 -23.23 -26.20 5.14
CA VAL A 7 -22.63 -25.19 5.99
C VAL A 7 -22.03 -24.17 5.03
N LYS A 8 -22.57 -22.96 5.05
CA LYS A 8 -22.16 -21.87 4.19
C LYS A 8 -20.88 -21.31 4.81
N PHE A 9 -19.76 -21.97 4.58
CA PHE A 9 -18.46 -21.53 5.09
C PHE A 9 -18.15 -20.14 4.54
N LYS A 10 -17.79 -19.21 5.44
CA LYS A 10 -17.23 -17.92 5.06
C LYS A 10 -15.81 -18.20 4.59
N ALA A 11 -15.45 -17.78 3.38
CA ALA A 11 -14.16 -18.13 2.76
C ALA A 11 -12.94 -17.87 3.67
N LYS A 12 -13.00 -16.81 4.49
CA LYS A 12 -11.98 -16.44 5.49
C LYS A 12 -11.77 -17.44 6.63
N GLU A 13 -12.70 -18.36 6.82
CA GLU A 13 -12.69 -19.36 7.89
C GLU A 13 -12.27 -20.75 7.35
N THR A 14 -12.07 -20.88 6.04
CA THR A 14 -11.67 -22.13 5.41
C THR A 14 -10.15 -22.27 5.39
N LEU A 15 -9.67 -23.41 5.88
CA LEU A 15 -8.25 -23.79 5.88
C LEU A 15 -7.70 -23.79 4.44
N THR A 16 -6.49 -23.26 4.24
CA THR A 16 -5.87 -23.17 2.91
C THR A 16 -5.75 -24.53 2.21
N ALA A 17 -5.53 -25.60 2.98
CA ALA A 17 -5.48 -26.97 2.45
C ALA A 17 -6.83 -27.44 1.90
N ASP A 18 -7.92 -27.09 2.59
CA ASP A 18 -9.29 -27.41 2.18
C ASP A 18 -9.68 -26.61 0.92
N LEU A 19 -9.20 -25.35 0.82
CA LEU A 19 -9.32 -24.53 -0.41
C LEU A 19 -8.56 -25.12 -1.60
N LEU A 20 -7.39 -25.73 -1.37
CA LEU A 20 -6.55 -26.30 -2.42
C LEU A 20 -7.16 -27.58 -3.03
N SER A 21 -7.89 -28.36 -2.24
CA SER A 21 -8.58 -29.58 -2.68
C SER A 21 -10.00 -29.35 -3.22
N MET A 22 -10.55 -28.12 -3.10
CA MET A 22 -11.94 -27.86 -3.42
C MET A 22 -12.20 -27.83 -4.94
N LYS A 23 -13.07 -28.73 -5.42
CA LYS A 23 -13.37 -28.90 -6.84
C LYS A 23 -14.58 -28.06 -7.27
N MET A 24 -14.56 -27.54 -8.50
CA MET A 24 -15.57 -26.62 -9.06
C MET A 24 -17.02 -27.16 -9.06
N GLY A 25 -17.21 -28.47 -8.87
CA GLY A 25 -18.53 -29.12 -8.86
C GLY A 25 -19.31 -29.05 -7.54
N ASP A 26 -18.64 -28.81 -6.41
CA ASP A 26 -19.26 -28.91 -5.08
C ASP A 26 -19.83 -27.57 -4.56
N VAL A 27 -19.46 -26.47 -5.23
CA VAL A 27 -19.66 -25.10 -4.78
C VAL A 27 -20.26 -24.24 -5.90
N ASP A 28 -21.17 -23.34 -5.53
CA ASP A 28 -21.74 -22.37 -6.47
C ASP A 28 -20.64 -21.53 -7.14
N ALA A 29 -20.78 -21.25 -8.45
CA ALA A 29 -19.72 -20.63 -9.26
C ALA A 29 -19.26 -19.27 -8.71
N ARG A 30 -20.18 -18.50 -8.10
CA ARG A 30 -19.87 -17.23 -7.42
C ARG A 30 -19.04 -17.40 -6.15
N ASN A 31 -19.29 -18.45 -5.39
CA ASN A 31 -18.51 -18.74 -4.19
C ASN A 31 -17.14 -19.32 -4.56
N PHE A 32 -17.07 -20.12 -5.63
CA PHE A 32 -15.80 -20.64 -6.16
C PHE A 32 -14.83 -19.52 -6.55
N GLN A 33 -15.31 -18.46 -7.21
CA GLN A 33 -14.48 -17.29 -7.53
C GLN A 33 -13.96 -16.56 -6.27
N LYS A 34 -14.79 -16.43 -5.22
CA LYS A 34 -14.35 -15.84 -3.95
C LYS A 34 -13.28 -16.67 -3.25
N LEU A 35 -13.44 -17.99 -3.24
CA LEU A 35 -12.48 -18.94 -2.65
C LEU A 35 -11.15 -18.89 -3.38
N LEU A 36 -11.17 -18.84 -4.73
CA LEU A 36 -9.98 -18.63 -5.53
C LEU A 36 -9.34 -17.26 -5.27
N GLY A 37 -10.12 -16.18 -5.26
CA GLY A 37 -9.62 -14.83 -4.97
C GLY A 37 -8.88 -14.77 -3.62
N GLU A 38 -9.40 -15.45 -2.60
CA GLU A 38 -8.77 -15.52 -1.29
C GLU A 38 -7.48 -16.35 -1.29
N LEU A 39 -7.46 -17.49 -1.98
CA LEU A 39 -6.25 -18.29 -2.15
C LEU A 39 -5.13 -17.46 -2.81
N HIS A 40 -5.46 -16.75 -3.89
CA HIS A 40 -4.53 -15.87 -4.58
C HIS A 40 -4.09 -14.71 -3.68
N GLY A 41 -4.99 -14.11 -2.92
CA GLY A 41 -4.65 -13.09 -1.91
C GLY A 41 -3.62 -13.58 -0.89
N ARG A 42 -3.76 -14.81 -0.40
CA ARG A 42 -2.79 -15.44 0.52
C ARG A 42 -1.42 -15.66 -0.14
N PHE A 43 -1.38 -16.07 -1.41
CA PHE A 43 -0.12 -16.22 -2.16
C PHE A 43 0.58 -14.89 -2.44
N VAL A 44 -0.17 -13.80 -2.59
CA VAL A 44 0.41 -12.49 -2.86
C VAL A 44 0.86 -11.77 -1.59
N ALA A 45 0.31 -12.11 -0.42
CA ALA A 45 0.74 -11.55 0.86
C ALA A 45 2.28 -11.51 1.07
N PRO A 46 3.06 -12.58 0.82
CA PRO A 46 4.52 -12.53 0.91
C PRO A 46 5.19 -11.64 -0.15
N LEU A 47 4.59 -11.45 -1.34
CA LEU A 47 5.14 -10.54 -2.36
C LEU A 47 5.11 -9.06 -1.92
N TYR A 48 4.14 -8.68 -1.09
CA TYR A 48 4.11 -7.33 -0.53
C TYR A 48 5.32 -7.04 0.38
N ALA A 49 5.89 -8.05 1.04
CA ALA A 49 7.11 -7.86 1.84
C ALA A 49 8.30 -7.42 0.97
N PHE A 50 8.49 -8.05 -0.19
CA PHE A 50 9.49 -7.64 -1.18
C PHE A 50 9.21 -6.25 -1.75
N THR A 51 7.95 -5.94 -1.98
CA THR A 51 7.52 -4.62 -2.46
C THR A 51 7.91 -3.53 -1.46
N PHE A 52 7.62 -3.70 -0.17
CA PHE A 52 7.99 -2.72 0.85
C PHE A 52 9.50 -2.60 1.05
N ALA A 53 10.23 -3.73 0.99
CA ALA A 53 11.68 -3.72 1.08
C ALA A 53 12.31 -2.93 -0.08
N THR A 54 11.84 -3.15 -1.32
CA THR A 54 12.36 -2.45 -2.51
C THR A 54 11.99 -0.98 -2.54
N ILE A 55 10.78 -0.61 -2.09
CA ILE A 55 10.39 0.80 -1.89
C ILE A 55 11.34 1.46 -0.89
N ALA A 56 11.58 0.83 0.28
CA ALA A 56 12.50 1.38 1.27
C ALA A 56 13.91 1.56 0.70
N MET A 57 14.43 0.56 -0.01
CA MET A 57 15.72 0.66 -0.69
C MET A 57 15.77 1.81 -1.69
N LEU A 58 14.75 1.98 -2.53
CA LEU A 58 14.67 3.05 -3.52
C LEU A 58 14.82 4.45 -2.88
N PHE A 59 14.08 4.72 -1.81
CA PHE A 59 14.15 6.01 -1.13
C PHE A 59 15.43 6.19 -0.29
N MET A 60 15.99 5.10 0.23
CA MET A 60 17.23 5.13 1.02
C MET A 60 18.50 5.22 0.17
N ALA A 61 18.45 4.81 -1.10
CA ALA A 61 19.58 4.83 -2.02
C ALA A 61 20.05 6.26 -2.38
N SER A 62 19.23 7.28 -2.13
CA SER A 62 19.61 8.67 -2.41
C SER A 62 20.66 9.18 -1.39
N PRO A 63 21.82 9.67 -1.83
CA PRO A 63 22.84 10.24 -0.94
C PRO A 63 22.35 11.57 -0.39
N GLN A 64 22.13 11.65 0.93
CA GLN A 64 21.63 12.87 1.58
C GLN A 64 22.66 13.36 2.60
N SER A 65 23.30 14.49 2.29
CA SER A 65 24.41 15.06 3.07
C SER A 65 23.98 16.05 4.17
N THR A 66 22.68 16.24 4.39
CA THR A 66 22.17 17.03 5.53
C THR A 66 21.31 16.17 6.44
N ARG A 67 21.47 16.35 7.77
CA ARG A 67 20.74 15.64 8.82
C ARG A 67 19.21 15.63 8.60
N THR A 68 18.67 16.66 7.96
CA THR A 68 17.25 16.82 7.62
C THR A 68 16.79 15.95 6.45
N GLY A 69 17.65 15.73 5.43
CA GLY A 69 17.28 14.93 4.25
C GLY A 69 17.05 13.45 4.58
N ARG A 70 17.87 12.88 5.48
CA ARG A 70 17.76 11.48 5.90
C ARG A 70 16.38 11.15 6.46
N SER A 71 15.83 11.99 7.34
CA SER A 71 14.50 11.81 7.93
C SER A 71 13.39 11.91 6.88
N PHE A 72 13.57 12.76 5.86
CA PHE A 72 12.60 12.88 4.78
C PHE A 72 12.55 11.64 3.89
N ALA A 73 13.68 11.00 3.57
CA ALA A 73 13.66 9.73 2.83
C ALA A 73 12.88 8.64 3.55
N VAL A 74 13.04 8.54 4.88
CA VAL A 74 12.30 7.57 5.69
C VAL A 74 10.81 7.85 5.64
N LEU A 75 10.40 9.11 5.79
CA LEU A 75 8.98 9.51 5.65
C LEU A 75 8.43 9.18 4.26
N ALA A 76 9.18 9.49 3.19
CA ALA A 76 8.75 9.19 1.82
C ALA A 76 8.60 7.68 1.58
N ALA A 77 9.51 6.85 2.10
CA ALA A 77 9.41 5.40 2.05
C ALA A 77 8.15 4.87 2.77
N ILE A 78 7.86 5.40 3.96
CA ILE A 78 6.67 5.05 4.73
C ILE A 78 5.40 5.42 3.94
N VAL A 79 5.31 6.67 3.47
CA VAL A 79 4.14 7.14 2.71
C VAL A 79 3.95 6.33 1.43
N GLY A 80 5.01 6.08 0.66
CA GLY A 80 4.95 5.24 -0.53
C GLY A 80 4.45 3.83 -0.23
N SER A 81 4.95 3.22 0.85
CA SER A 81 4.52 1.89 1.30
C SER A 81 3.04 1.86 1.70
N VAL A 82 2.57 2.89 2.42
CA VAL A 82 1.15 3.02 2.82
C VAL A 82 0.24 3.17 1.61
N ILE A 83 0.61 3.99 0.62
CA ILE A 83 -0.15 4.17 -0.61
C ILE A 83 -0.29 2.84 -1.35
N VAL A 84 0.83 2.14 -1.56
CA VAL A 84 0.85 0.83 -2.24
C VAL A 84 0.01 -0.19 -1.49
N ARG A 85 0.06 -0.20 -0.15
CA ARG A 85 -0.77 -1.11 0.65
C ARG A 85 -2.26 -0.79 0.54
N GLY A 86 -2.62 0.50 0.53
CA GLY A 86 -3.99 0.96 0.31
C GLY A 86 -4.55 0.50 -1.02
N LEU A 87 -3.77 0.66 -2.09
CA LEU A 87 -4.12 0.14 -3.43
C LEU A 87 -4.27 -1.39 -3.42
N GLY A 88 -3.43 -2.10 -2.66
CA GLY A 88 -3.53 -3.55 -2.50
C GLY A 88 -4.83 -4.01 -1.86
N PHE A 89 -5.34 -3.28 -0.86
CA PHE A 89 -6.66 -3.58 -0.27
C PHE A 89 -7.79 -3.36 -1.27
N ALA A 90 -7.71 -2.31 -2.10
CA ALA A 90 -8.69 -2.09 -3.16
C ALA A 90 -8.66 -3.22 -4.20
N ALA A 91 -7.46 -3.69 -4.59
CA ALA A 91 -7.30 -4.80 -5.52
C ALA A 91 -7.84 -6.13 -4.96
N GLU A 92 -7.65 -6.39 -3.66
CA GLU A 92 -8.18 -7.57 -2.98
C GLU A 92 -9.72 -7.61 -3.02
N GLY A 93 -10.38 -6.48 -2.75
CA GLY A 93 -11.84 -6.37 -2.87
C GLY A 93 -12.35 -6.58 -4.30
N LEU A 94 -11.60 -6.16 -5.31
CA LEU A 94 -11.94 -6.41 -6.71
C LEU A 94 -11.76 -7.89 -7.09
N ALA A 95 -10.73 -8.55 -6.57
CA ALA A 95 -10.45 -9.97 -6.83
C ALA A 95 -11.54 -10.91 -6.30
N GLU A 96 -12.28 -10.51 -5.26
CA GLU A 96 -13.44 -11.27 -4.76
C GLU A 96 -14.64 -11.24 -5.72
N THR A 97 -14.68 -10.30 -6.67
CA THR A 97 -15.84 -10.07 -7.55
C THR A 97 -15.55 -10.33 -9.02
N SER A 98 -14.28 -10.33 -9.44
CA SER A 98 -13.89 -10.48 -10.84
C SER A 98 -12.52 -11.13 -10.99
N ALA A 99 -12.39 -12.01 -11.99
CA ALA A 99 -11.10 -12.59 -12.39
C ALA A 99 -10.07 -11.53 -12.83
N VAL A 100 -10.54 -10.37 -13.34
CA VAL A 100 -9.66 -9.23 -13.67
C VAL A 100 -9.06 -8.63 -12.41
N GLY A 101 -9.82 -8.61 -11.30
CA GLY A 101 -9.32 -8.17 -9.99
C GLY A 101 -8.20 -9.08 -9.47
N THR A 102 -8.28 -10.40 -9.74
CA THR A 102 -7.20 -11.33 -9.42
C THR A 102 -5.90 -10.96 -10.14
N VAL A 103 -5.96 -10.59 -11.43
CA VAL A 103 -4.77 -10.14 -12.17
C VAL A 103 -4.19 -8.86 -11.56
N ALA A 104 -5.04 -7.88 -11.24
CA ALA A 104 -4.61 -6.64 -10.59
C ALA A 104 -3.91 -6.88 -9.24
N LEU A 105 -4.34 -7.91 -8.49
CA LEU A 105 -3.75 -8.31 -7.21
C LEU A 105 -2.27 -8.69 -7.36
N TYR A 106 -1.88 -9.36 -8.46
CA TYR A 106 -0.48 -9.69 -8.75
C TYR A 106 0.30 -8.54 -9.41
N VAL A 107 -0.32 -7.87 -10.37
CA VAL A 107 0.32 -6.81 -11.14
C VAL A 107 0.76 -5.66 -10.24
N LEU A 108 -0.02 -5.35 -9.19
CA LEU A 108 0.30 -4.24 -8.30
C LEU A 108 1.63 -4.43 -7.53
N PRO A 109 1.84 -5.48 -6.72
CA PRO A 109 3.10 -5.68 -6.01
C PRO A 109 4.26 -6.03 -6.95
N LEU A 110 4.04 -6.85 -8.00
CA LEU A 110 5.09 -7.19 -8.96
C LEU A 110 5.52 -5.96 -9.77
N GLY A 111 4.57 -5.20 -10.29
CA GLY A 111 4.82 -3.98 -11.06
C GLY A 111 5.50 -2.92 -10.21
N THR A 112 5.07 -2.74 -8.96
CA THR A 112 5.72 -1.80 -8.03
C THR A 112 7.15 -2.22 -7.72
N THR A 113 7.38 -3.51 -7.42
CA THR A 113 8.72 -4.05 -7.17
C THR A 113 9.61 -3.85 -8.39
N LEU A 114 9.14 -4.21 -9.57
CA LEU A 114 9.89 -4.07 -10.82
C LEU A 114 10.20 -2.60 -11.12
N LEU A 115 9.22 -1.71 -10.97
CA LEU A 115 9.41 -0.27 -11.14
C LEU A 115 10.47 0.27 -10.17
N CYS A 116 10.41 -0.12 -8.88
CA CYS A 116 11.41 0.30 -7.90
C CYS A 116 12.81 -0.21 -8.26
N LEU A 117 12.93 -1.46 -8.71
CA LEU A 117 14.19 -2.03 -9.18
C LEU A 117 14.74 -1.31 -10.42
N ILE A 118 13.87 -0.98 -11.39
CA ILE A 118 14.28 -0.22 -12.59
C ILE A 118 14.78 1.17 -12.20
N LEU A 119 14.05 1.88 -11.34
CA LEU A 119 14.44 3.22 -10.87
C LEU A 119 15.76 3.19 -10.10
N LEU A 120 15.95 2.16 -9.26
CA LEU A 120 17.22 1.90 -8.57
C LEU A 120 18.35 1.66 -9.57
N TRP A 121 18.12 0.81 -10.58
CA TRP A 121 19.15 0.44 -11.55
C TRP A 121 19.56 1.61 -12.46
N GLN A 122 18.59 2.47 -12.81
CA GLN A 122 18.83 3.70 -13.57
C GLN A 122 19.50 4.80 -12.72
N ASN A 123 19.72 4.56 -11.42
CA ASN A 123 20.26 5.54 -10.48
C ASN A 123 19.51 6.87 -10.52
N VAL A 124 18.19 6.82 -10.77
CA VAL A 124 17.34 8.01 -10.88
C VAL A 124 17.35 8.69 -9.52
N ARG A 125 17.92 9.89 -9.48
CA ARG A 125 17.82 10.73 -8.29
C ARG A 125 16.37 11.14 -8.14
N LEU A 126 15.73 10.77 -7.04
CA LEU A 126 14.35 11.15 -6.72
C LEU A 126 14.29 12.62 -6.25
N ASP A 127 14.87 13.52 -7.04
CA ASP A 127 14.90 14.96 -6.77
C ASP A 127 13.47 15.54 -6.68
N PHE A 128 12.51 14.92 -7.37
CA PHE A 128 11.08 15.23 -7.25
C PHE A 128 10.55 15.01 -5.83
N ALA A 129 10.93 13.91 -5.18
CA ALA A 129 10.48 13.62 -3.82
C ALA A 129 11.00 14.69 -2.86
N GLN A 130 12.27 15.11 -3.01
CA GLN A 130 12.85 16.21 -2.24
C GLN A 130 12.14 17.54 -2.54
N ARG A 131 11.83 17.85 -3.80
CA ARG A 131 11.05 19.06 -4.14
C ARG A 131 9.64 19.05 -3.54
N LEU A 132 9.01 17.88 -3.44
CA LEU A 132 7.72 17.73 -2.76
C LEU A 132 7.88 17.94 -1.25
N ALA A 133 8.97 17.43 -0.66
CA ALA A 133 9.38 17.70 0.72
C ALA A 133 9.43 19.18 1.01
N ASP A 134 10.21 19.90 0.21
CA ASP A 134 10.54 21.29 0.42
C ASP A 134 9.27 22.13 0.32
N LYS A 135 8.37 21.79 -0.62
CA LYS A 135 7.04 22.41 -0.71
C LYS A 135 6.21 22.16 0.56
N MET A 136 6.18 20.93 1.07
CA MET A 136 5.42 20.61 2.28
C MET A 136 5.96 21.34 3.51
N VAL A 137 7.29 21.39 3.68
CA VAL A 137 7.93 22.15 4.77
C VAL A 137 7.58 23.63 4.67
N ASN A 138 7.71 24.23 3.49
CA ASN A 138 7.38 25.64 3.27
C ASN A 138 5.89 25.94 3.53
N VAL A 139 4.99 25.03 3.20
CA VAL A 139 3.55 25.17 3.51
C VAL A 139 3.31 25.12 5.02
N VAL A 140 3.96 24.19 5.73
CA VAL A 140 3.86 24.07 7.19
C VAL A 140 4.44 25.30 7.88
N ASP A 141 5.59 25.81 7.43
CA ASP A 141 6.19 27.04 7.96
C ASP A 141 5.34 28.28 7.66
N GLY A 142 4.70 28.31 6.48
CA GLY A 142 3.71 29.33 6.12
C GLY A 142 2.46 29.30 7.00
N LEU A 143 2.00 28.11 7.39
CA LEU A 143 0.89 27.92 8.33
C LEU A 143 1.29 28.31 9.76
N LYS A 144 2.46 27.89 10.21
CA LYS A 144 3.00 28.18 11.54
C LYS A 144 3.22 29.69 11.73
N SER A 145 3.76 30.37 10.72
CA SER A 145 3.93 31.83 10.74
C SER A 145 2.60 32.58 10.73
N LYS A 146 1.58 32.10 9.99
CA LYS A 146 0.23 32.66 10.05
C LYS A 146 -0.41 32.50 11.44
N TYR A 147 -0.17 31.37 12.11
CA TYR A 147 -0.73 31.11 13.44
C TYR A 147 0.00 31.90 14.53
N LEU A 148 1.34 31.95 14.50
CA LEU A 148 2.15 32.72 15.45
C LEU A 148 1.96 34.24 15.31
N ARG A 149 1.70 34.75 14.10
CA ARG A 149 1.39 36.18 13.89
C ARG A 149 0.03 36.58 14.47
N LYS A 150 -0.91 35.64 14.60
CA LYS A 150 -2.23 35.90 15.19
C LYS A 150 -2.17 36.07 16.72
N ASP A 151 -1.23 35.37 17.37
CA ASP A 151 -0.99 35.46 18.81
C ASP A 151 -0.31 36.78 19.21
N HIS A 152 0.73 37.19 18.47
CA HIS A 152 1.46 38.44 18.73
C HIS A 152 0.59 39.70 18.53
N ASN A 153 -0.41 39.63 17.65
CA ASN A 153 -1.32 40.76 17.40
C ASN A 153 -2.48 40.84 18.41
N GLN A 154 -2.60 39.87 19.34
CA GLN A 154 -3.55 39.92 20.46
C GLN A 154 -2.94 40.52 21.74
N GLN A 155 -1.63 40.85 21.75
CA GLN A 155 -0.92 41.36 22.93
C GLN A 155 -0.64 42.87 22.93
N MET A 156 -1.14 43.65 21.96
CA MET A 156 -1.17 45.11 22.06
C MET A 156 -2.57 45.56 22.52
N PRO A 157 -2.81 45.73 23.85
CA PRO A 157 -3.98 46.47 24.29
C PRO A 157 -3.85 47.92 23.81
N LEU A 158 -4.90 48.40 23.17
CA LEU A 158 -5.10 49.79 22.76
C LEU A 158 -4.84 50.70 23.97
N SER A 159 -3.69 51.38 23.99
CA SER A 159 -3.38 52.52 24.88
C SER A 159 -3.80 53.82 24.22
#